data_AF-A0A821T4S5-F1
#
_entry.id   AF-A0A821T4S5-F1
#
_cell.length_a   1.000
_cell.length_b   1.000
_cell.length_c   1.000
_cell.angle_alpha   90.00
_cell.angle_beta   90.00
_cell.angle_gamma   90.00
#
_symmetry.space_group_name_H-M   'P 1'
#
loop_
_entity.id
_entity.type
_entity.pdbx_description
1 polymer ?
#
loop_
_entity_poly.entity_id
_entity_poly.type
_entity_poly.pdbx_seq_one_letter_code
_entity_poly.pdbx_strand_id
1 'polypeptide(L)' 'MENWTVDRVSQWLNKNGFEKCIPRFKDENIDGEALMKVNDDQLENLLSVLNQDGIAKKPTQRTKRIFKAELE' A
#
# COMPACT_ATOMS: atom_id res chain seq x y z
N MET A 1 -0.57 5.49 19.45
CA MET A 1 -0.03 4.88 18.21
C MET A 1 -0.97 3.76 17.84
N GLU A 2 -1.92 4.01 16.93
CA GLU A 2 -2.69 2.91 16.35
C GLU A 2 -1.73 2.07 15.53
N ASN A 3 -1.35 0.90 16.06
CA ASN A 3 -0.53 -0.06 15.34
C ASN A 3 -1.36 -0.58 14.16
N TRP A 4 -1.17 0.02 12.99
CA TRP A 4 -1.74 -0.49 11.75
C TRP A 4 -1.07 -1.83 11.46
N THR A 5 -1.75 -2.91 11.80
CA THR A 5 -1.27 -4.26 11.50
C THR A 5 -1.40 -4.53 10.01
N VAL A 6 -0.69 -5.54 9.53
CA VAL A 6 -0.80 -6.05 8.15
C VAL A 6 -2.26 -6.31 7.75
N ASP A 7 -3.11 -6.74 8.70
CA ASP A 7 -4.55 -6.93 8.45
C ASP A 7 -5.29 -5.61 8.17
N ARG A 8 -5.02 -4.56 8.95
CA ARG A 8 -5.58 -3.22 8.75
C ARG A 8 -5.14 -2.64 7.40
N VAL A 9 -3.86 -2.78 7.07
CA VAL A 9 -3.31 -2.41 5.75
C VAL A 9 -4.00 -3.18 4.63
N SER A 10 -4.22 -4.49 4.82
CA SER A 10 -4.91 -5.34 3.85
C SER A 10 -6.36 -4.89 3.61
N GLN A 11 -7.10 -4.57 4.68
CA GLN A 11 -8.46 -4.04 4.57
C GLN A 11 -8.50 -2.70 3.85
N TRP A 12 -7.52 -1.83 4.11
CA TRP A 12 -7.40 -0.56 3.42
C TRP A 12 -7.07 -0.74 1.93
N LEU A 13 -6.13 -1.64 1.60
CA LEU A 13 -5.83 -2.00 0.21
C LEU A 13 -7.09 -2.51 -0.50
N ASN A 14 -7.85 -3.39 0.15
CA ASN A 14 -9.13 -3.88 -0.36
C ASN A 14 -10.13 -2.74 -0.64
N LYS A 15 -10.31 -1.83 0.34
CA LYS A 15 -11.22 -0.67 0.24
C LYS A 15 -10.84 0.28 -0.88
N ASN A 16 -9.55 0.37 -1.22
CA ASN A 16 -9.04 1.23 -2.29
C ASN A 16 -8.90 0.52 -3.65
N GLY A 17 -9.30 -0.76 -3.75
CA GLY A 17 -9.21 -1.54 -4.99
C GLY A 17 -7.82 -2.13 -5.28
N PHE A 18 -6.93 -2.14 -4.29
CA PHE A 18 -5.60 -2.76 -4.34
C PHE A 18 -5.58 -4.16 -3.71
N GLU A 19 -6.72 -4.85 -3.69
CA GLU A 19 -6.88 -6.19 -3.11
C GLU A 19 -5.88 -7.23 -3.65
N LYS A 20 -5.47 -7.07 -4.91
CA LYS A 20 -4.47 -7.92 -5.57
C LYS A 20 -3.06 -7.78 -4.96
N CYS A 21 -2.76 -6.67 -4.28
CA CYS A 21 -1.50 -6.47 -3.57
C CYS A 21 -1.53 -7.00 -2.13
N ILE A 22 -2.70 -7.30 -1.57
CA ILE A 22 -2.83 -7.85 -0.21
C ILE A 22 -1.90 -9.05 0.04
N PRO A 23 -1.88 -10.10 -0.80
CA PRO A 23 -0.99 -11.24 -0.57
C PRO A 23 0.48 -10.83 -0.58
N ARG A 24 0.89 -9.88 -1.44
CA ARG A 24 2.27 -9.38 -1.50
C ARG A 24 2.65 -8.57 -0.27
N PHE A 25 1.74 -7.73 0.22
CA PHE A 25 1.93 -6.96 1.44
C PHE A 25 1.96 -7.84 2.67
N LYS A 26 1.18 -8.93 2.68
CA LYS A 26 1.26 -9.97 3.71
C LYS A 26 2.58 -10.73 3.68
N ASP A 27 3.05 -11.10 2.49
CA ASP A 27 4.32 -11.82 2.29
C ASP A 27 5.52 -10.99 2.78
N GLU A 28 5.56 -9.71 2.39
CA GLU A 28 6.59 -8.74 2.79
C GLU A 28 6.40 -8.20 4.21
N ASN A 29 5.35 -8.63 4.94
CA ASN A 29 4.97 -8.11 6.26
C ASN A 29 4.90 -6.57 6.32
N ILE A 30 4.29 -5.97 5.31
CA ILE A 30 4.08 -4.52 5.22
C ILE A 30 2.94 -4.16 6.17
N ASP A 31 3.28 -3.87 7.42
CA ASP A 31 2.41 -3.20 8.38
C ASP A 31 2.38 -1.67 8.12
N GLY A 32 1.59 -0.90 8.87
CA GLY A 32 1.48 0.54 8.62
C GLY A 32 2.74 1.33 8.96
N GLU A 33 3.65 0.77 9.77
CA GLU A 33 4.94 1.38 10.05
C GLU A 33 5.92 1.11 8.91
N ALA A 34 5.96 -0.13 8.41
CA ALA A 34 6.66 -0.56 7.22
C ALA A 34 6.15 0.17 5.98
N LEU A 35 4.83 0.42 5.87
CA LEU A 35 4.26 1.21 4.79
C LEU A 35 4.73 2.67 4.83
N MET A 36 4.84 3.24 6.03
CA MET A 36 5.41 4.58 6.22
C MET A 36 6.90 4.62 5.88
N LYS A 37 7.64 3.55 6.19
CA LYS A 37 9.08 3.40 5.91
C LYS A 37 9.39 2.96 4.48
N VAL A 38 8.43 2.36 3.78
CA VAL A 38 8.59 1.88 2.41
C VAL A 38 8.84 3.07 1.49
N ASN A 39 9.90 2.98 0.68
CA ASN A 39 10.21 4.00 -0.31
C ASN A 39 9.22 3.96 -1.47
N ASP A 40 9.05 5.09 -2.15
CA ASP A 40 8.10 5.20 -3.25
C ASP A 40 8.41 4.19 -4.37
N ASP A 41 9.69 3.89 -4.62
CA ASP A 41 10.12 2.84 -5.57
C ASP A 41 9.72 1.43 -5.13
N GLN A 42 9.78 1.12 -3.83
CA GLN A 42 9.36 -0.19 -3.33
C GLN A 42 7.84 -0.33 -3.38
N LEU A 43 7.11 0.72 -2.99
CA LEU A 43 5.66 0.75 -3.13
C LEU A 43 5.24 0.61 -4.60
N GLU A 44 5.95 1.30 -5.50
CA GLU A 44 5.75 1.19 -6.93
C GLU A 44 6.01 -0.23 -7.42
N ASN A 45 7.07 -0.91 -6.96
CA ASN A 45 7.34 -2.29 -7.33
C ASN A 45 6.23 -3.26 -6.86
N LEU A 46 5.69 -3.03 -5.66
CA LEU A 46 4.59 -3.81 -5.11
C LEU A 46 3.28 -3.59 -5.87
N LEU A 47 3.05 -2.38 -6.38
CA LEU A 47 1.85 -1.99 -7.10
C LEU A 47 1.96 -2.17 -8.64
N SER A 48 3.18 -2.18 -9.19
CA SER A 48 3.44 -2.23 -10.64
C SER A 48 2.97 -3.53 -11.28
N VAL A 49 2.98 -4.63 -10.50
CA VAL A 49 2.45 -5.93 -10.91
C VAL A 49 0.96 -5.85 -11.27
N LEU A 50 0.22 -4.87 -10.73
CA LEU A 50 -1.20 -4.68 -11.04
C LEU A 50 -1.45 -3.91 -12.34
N ASN A 51 -0.43 -3.21 -12.86
CA ASN A 51 -0.58 -2.26 -13.95
C ASN A 51 -0.22 -2.87 -15.30
N GLN A 52 -0.69 -4.09 -15.58
CA GLN A 52 -0.57 -4.71 -16.90
C GLN A 52 -1.36 -3.97 -18.01
N ASP A 53 -2.12 -2.94 -17.65
CA ASP A 53 -2.82 -2.03 -18.56
C ASP A 53 -2.14 -0.64 -18.62
N GLY A 54 -0.93 -0.57 -19.19
CA GLY A 54 -0.40 0.56 -19.99
C GLY A 54 -0.53 2.04 -19.56
N ILE A 55 -1.05 2.37 -18.38
CA ILE A 55 -1.33 3.74 -17.94
C ILE A 55 -0.74 3.87 -16.54
N ALA A 56 0.49 4.37 -16.47
CA ALA A 56 1.18 4.68 -15.23
C ALA A 56 0.45 5.79 -14.44
N LYS A 57 -0.65 5.43 -13.75
CA LYS A 57 -1.21 6.28 -12.70
C LYS A 57 -0.38 6.05 -11.45
N LYS A 58 0.68 6.85 -11.29
CA LYS A 58 1.58 6.87 -10.13
C LYS A 58 0.77 6.78 -8.83
N PRO A 59 0.72 5.61 -8.16
CA PRO A 59 -0.02 5.50 -6.91
C PRO A 59 0.84 5.94 -5.72
N THR A 60 2.00 6.55 -5.92
CA THR A 60 3.02 6.65 -4.88
C THR A 60 2.75 7.76 -3.86
N GLN A 61 2.34 8.96 -4.28
CA GLN A 61 2.10 10.05 -3.32
C GLN A 61 0.68 10.10 -2.74
N ARG A 62 -0.34 9.81 -3.55
CA ARG A 62 -1.74 9.97 -3.10
C ARG A 62 -2.10 8.94 -2.05
N THR A 63 -1.67 7.71 -2.27
CA THR A 63 -1.99 6.54 -1.45
C THR A 63 -1.28 6.65 -0.10
N LYS A 64 0.01 7.07 -0.08
CA LYS A 64 0.72 7.45 1.17
C LYS A 64 0.08 8.63 1.89
N ARG A 65 -0.37 9.68 1.19
CA ARG A 65 -1.04 10.83 1.81
C ARG A 65 -2.37 10.44 2.45
N ILE A 66 -3.18 9.64 1.76
CA ILE A 66 -4.45 9.13 2.28
C ILE A 66 -4.18 8.24 3.49
N PHE A 67 -3.21 7.34 3.39
CA PHE A 67 -2.82 6.46 4.49
C PHE A 67 -2.34 7.25 5.71
N LYS A 68 -1.44 8.22 5.51
CA LYS A 68 -0.94 9.09 6.56
C LYS A 68 -2.06 9.92 7.21
N ALA A 69 -2.99 10.44 6.40
CA ALA A 69 -4.14 11.20 6.88
C ALA A 69 -5.19 10.34 7.63
N GLU A 70 -5.24 9.03 7.41
CA GLU A 70 -6.05 8.09 8.20
C GLU A 70 -5.30 7.50 9.41
N LEU A 71 -4.02 7.82 9.56
CA LEU A 71 -3.16 7.34 10.66
C LEU A 71 -2.90 8.42 11.72
N GLU A 72 -3.18 9.69 11.40
CA GLU A 72 -3.26 10.84 12.32
C GLU A 72 -4.67 10.98 12.93
#